data_AF-A0A423GXK2-F1
#
_entry.id   AF-A0A423GXK2-F1
#
_cell.length_a   1.000
_cell.length_b   1.000
_cell.length_c   1.000
_cell.angle_alpha   90.00
_cell.angle_beta   90.00
_cell.angle_gamma   90.00
#
_symmetry.space_group_name_H-M   'P 1'
#
loop_
_entity.id
_entity.type
_entity.pdbx_description
1 polymer ?
#
loop_
_entity_poly.entity_id
_entity_poly.type
_entity_poly.pdbx_seq_one_letter_code
_entity_poly.pdbx_strand_id
1 'polypeptide(L)' 'MLSLTGTEGISQTFRFDLDLVNENPDLDLETLLHKRAFLAFDPKGSGIHGQIYRVTQGDAGKRLTRYKVSLFGVPYGSW' A
#
# COMPACT_ATOMS: atom_id res chain seq x y z
N MET A 1 -5.12 -1.78 14.78
CA MET A 1 -5.59 -0.44 14.38
C MET A 1 -4.80 -0.04 13.14
N LEU A 2 -5.48 0.03 11.99
CA LEU A 2 -4.93 0.49 10.70
C LEU A 2 -5.28 1.97 10.59
N SER A 3 -4.28 2.83 10.41
CA SER A 3 -4.49 4.27 10.17
C SER A 3 -4.17 4.54 8.71
N LEU A 4 -5.07 5.22 8.00
CA LEU A 4 -4.83 5.71 6.65
C LEU A 4 -4.82 7.23 6.69
N THR A 5 -3.81 7.83 6.08
CA THR A 5 -3.75 9.27 5.81
C THR A 5 -3.54 9.44 4.31
N GLY A 6 -4.42 10.18 3.65
CA GLY A 6 -4.34 10.51 2.23
C GLY A 6 -4.53 12.02 2.04
N THR A 7 -3.73 12.63 1.17
CA THR A 7 -3.83 14.05 0.83
C THR A 7 -4.50 14.17 -0.54
N GLU A 8 -5.66 14.82 -0.61
CA GLU A 8 -6.35 15.08 -1.88
C GLU A 8 -5.93 16.44 -2.45
N GLY A 9 -5.35 16.45 -3.65
CA GLY A 9 -5.01 17.66 -4.41
C GLY A 9 -5.31 17.44 -5.89
N ILE A 10 -6.12 18.33 -6.47
CA ILE A 10 -6.53 18.29 -7.88
C ILE A 10 -5.27 18.41 -8.76
N SER A 11 -4.82 17.31 -9.38
CA SER A 11 -3.61 17.15 -10.22
C SER A 11 -2.31 16.69 -9.53
N GLN A 12 -2.36 16.18 -8.30
CA GLN A 12 -1.22 15.45 -7.74
C GLN A 12 -1.53 13.96 -7.65
N THR A 13 -0.59 13.13 -8.08
CA THR A 13 -0.60 11.68 -7.87
C THR A 13 -0.91 11.41 -6.40
N PHE A 14 -2.11 10.89 -6.11
CA PHE A 14 -2.50 10.59 -4.74
C PHE A 14 -1.48 9.60 -4.16
N ARG A 15 -0.89 9.92 -3.01
CA ARG A 15 -0.05 8.99 -2.26
C ARG A 15 -0.82 8.47 -1.06
N PHE A 16 -0.83 7.15 -0.90
CA PHE A 16 -1.37 6.48 0.28
C PHE A 16 -0.23 5.82 1.04
N ASP A 17 0.00 6.24 2.28
CA ASP A 17 0.90 5.54 3.18
C ASP A 17 0.08 4.59 4.07
N LEU A 18 0.47 3.31 4.07
CA LEU A 18 -0.26 2.21 4.68
C LEU A 18 0.63 1.47 5.68
N ASP A 19 0.08 1.20 6.87
CA ASP A 19 0.69 0.31 7.86
C ASP A 19 0.06 -1.09 7.80
N LEU A 20 0.74 -2.04 7.18
CA LEU A 20 0.28 -3.41 7.01
C LEU A 20 0.91 -4.34 8.06
N VAL A 21 0.27 -5.48 8.28
CA VAL A 21 0.82 -6.58 9.08
C VAL A 21 0.72 -7.89 8.30
N ASN A 22 1.75 -8.74 8.38
CA ASN A 22 1.78 -10.06 7.76
C ASN A 22 2.43 -11.06 8.74
N GLU A 23 1.98 -12.33 8.73
CA GLU A 23 2.61 -13.40 9.51
C GLU A 23 3.97 -13.82 8.91
N ASN A 24 4.21 -13.58 7.62
CA ASN A 24 5.49 -13.83 6.98
C ASN A 24 6.48 -12.65 7.19
N PRO A 25 7.59 -12.83 7.94
CA PRO A 25 8.65 -11.83 8.08
C PRO A 25 9.61 -11.76 6.88
N ASP A 26 9.66 -12.79 6.03
CA ASP A 26 10.67 -12.95 4.98
C ASP A 26 10.10 -12.60 3.59
N LEU A 27 9.28 -11.53 3.52
CA LEU A 27 8.79 -11.04 2.24
C LEU A 27 9.93 -10.44 1.43
N ASP A 28 10.07 -10.89 0.17
CA ASP A 28 10.95 -10.25 -0.79
C ASP A 28 10.36 -8.88 -1.20
N LEU A 29 10.78 -7.86 -0.47
CA LEU A 29 10.30 -6.49 -0.61
C LEU A 29 10.63 -5.87 -1.96
N GLU A 30 11.79 -6.21 -2.54
CA GLU A 30 12.20 -5.66 -3.83
C GLU A 30 11.25 -6.12 -4.93
N THR A 31 10.78 -7.37 -4.86
CA THR A 31 9.79 -7.88 -5.82
C THR A 31 8.44 -7.19 -5.73
N LEU A 32 8.15 -6.45 -4.66
CA LEU A 32 6.91 -5.71 -4.51
C LEU A 32 6.97 -4.33 -5.15
N LEU A 33 8.17 -3.76 -5.34
CA LEU A 33 8.34 -2.46 -5.95
C LEU A 33 7.82 -2.45 -7.39
N HIS A 34 7.19 -1.34 -7.78
CA HIS A 34 6.59 -1.13 -9.10
C HIS A 34 5.44 -2.08 -9.48
N LYS A 35 5.03 -2.99 -8.58
CA LYS A 35 3.84 -3.82 -8.81
C LYS A 35 2.56 -3.00 -8.63
N ARG A 36 1.57 -3.34 -9.45
CA ARG A 36 0.21 -2.84 -9.30
C ARG A 36 -0.41 -3.46 -8.04
N ALA A 37 -1.11 -2.63 -7.26
CA ALA A 37 -1.83 -3.04 -6.07
C ALA A 37 -3.21 -2.39 -6.05
N PHE A 38 -4.13 -3.00 -5.32
CA PHE A 38 -5.47 -2.47 -5.10
C PHE A 38 -5.71 -2.32 -3.60
N LEU A 39 -6.00 -1.08 -3.18
CA LEU A 39 -6.43 -0.76 -1.84
C LEU A 39 -7.96 -0.82 -1.81
N ALA A 40 -8.51 -1.96 -1.36
CA ALA A 40 -9.94 -2.13 -1.18
C ALA A 40 -10.42 -1.43 0.09
N PHE A 41 -11.46 -0.61 -0.01
CA PHE A 41 -12.14 0.03 1.13
C PHE A 41 -13.25 -0.84 1.70
N ASP A 42 -13.85 -1.70 0.85
CA ASP A 42 -14.89 -2.62 1.24
C ASP A 42 -14.78 -3.97 0.51
N PRO A 43 -15.46 -5.03 1.00
CA PRO A 43 -15.50 -6.32 0.32
C PRO A 43 -16.25 -6.31 -1.02
N LYS A 44 -16.98 -5.24 -1.34
CA LYS A 44 -17.79 -5.11 -2.57
C LYS A 44 -16.96 -4.59 -3.74
N GLY A 45 -15.69 -4.24 -3.51
CA GLY A 45 -14.74 -3.87 -4.55
C GLY A 45 -14.59 -2.37 -4.76
N SER A 46 -15.11 -1.52 -3.88
CA SER A 46 -14.77 -0.09 -3.90
C SER A 46 -13.33 0.06 -3.42
N GLY A 47 -12.50 0.83 -4.13
CA GLY A 47 -11.11 1.01 -3.75
C GLY A 47 -10.30 1.82 -4.75
N ILE A 48 -8.99 1.86 -4.52
CA ILE A 48 -8.04 2.61 -5.33
C ILE A 48 -7.01 1.66 -5.92
N HIS A 49 -6.82 1.76 -7.23
CA HIS A 49 -5.69 1.15 -7.90
C HIS A 49 -4.47 2.05 -7.80
N GLY A 50 -3.32 1.43 -7.55
CA GLY A 50 -2.06 2.15 -7.49
C GLY A 50 -0.88 1.27 -7.80
N GLN A 51 0.30 1.88 -7.79
CA GLN A 51 1.58 1.20 -7.90
C GLN A 51 2.34 1.32 -6.58
N ILE A 52 2.96 0.22 -6.14
CA ILE A 52 3.84 0.22 -4.97
C ILE A 52 5.10 1.02 -5.31
N TYR A 53 5.25 2.17 -4.64
CA TYR A 53 6.40 3.04 -4.79
C TYR A 53 7.49 2.71 -3.77
N ARG A 54 7.09 2.37 -2.55
CA ARG A 54 8.00 2.04 -1.46
C ARG A 54 7.38 0.97 -0.59
N VAL A 55 8.21 0.05 -0.13
CA VAL A 55 7.88 -0.85 0.97
C VAL A 55 9.06 -0.90 1.94
N THR A 56 8.78 -0.91 3.23
CA THR A 56 9.79 -1.14 4.27
C THR A 56 9.23 -2.02 5.37
N GLN A 57 10.01 -2.98 5.82
CA GLN A 57 9.72 -3.77 7.01
C GLN A 57 10.05 -2.96 8.26
N GLY A 58 9.11 -2.90 9.19
CA GLY A 58 9.31 -2.44 10.55
C GLY A 58 9.54 -3.62 11.49
N ASP A 59 9.29 -3.42 12.78
CA ASP A 59 9.51 -4.48 13.77
C ASP A 59 8.71 -5.75 13.45
N ALA A 60 9.41 -6.89 13.47
CA ALA A 60 8.78 -8.19 13.58
C ALA A 60 8.30 -8.36 15.03
N GLY A 61 7.02 -8.07 15.27
CA GLY A 61 6.40 -8.42 16.54
C GLY A 61 6.39 -9.94 16.75
N LYS A 62 6.01 -10.41 17.95
CA LYS A 62 6.02 -11.85 18.30
C LYS A 62 5.23 -12.78 17.36
N ARG A 63 4.31 -12.25 16.55
CA ARG A 63 3.47 -13.01 15.63
C ARG A 63 3.25 -12.32 14.27
N LEU A 64 3.33 -10.99 14.24
CA LEU A 64 3.04 -10.20 13.06
C LEU A 64 4.21 -9.27 12.76
N THR A 65 4.65 -9.29 11.52
CA THR A 65 5.63 -8.37 10.97
C THR A 65 4.93 -7.16 10.39
N ARG A 66 5.35 -5.96 10.78
CA ARG A 66 4.78 -4.72 10.26
C ARG A 66 5.49 -4.31 8.98
N TYR A 67 4.73 -3.85 8.00
CA TYR A 67 5.25 -3.27 6.76
C TYR A 67 4.65 -1.89 6.55
N LYS A 68 5.46 -0.93 6.14
CA LYS A 68 5.00 0.36 5.65
C LYS A 68 5.05 0.35 4.14
N VAL A 69 3.91 0.59 3.51
CA VAL A 69 3.77 0.63 2.04
C VAL A 69 3.31 2.01 1.62
N SER A 70 3.93 2.53 0.57
CA SER A 70 3.47 3.75 -0.10
C SER A 70 2.96 3.40 -1.50
N LEU A 71 1.70 3.73 -1.77
CA LEU A 71 1.08 3.58 -3.07
C LEU A 71 0.94 4.93 -3.75
N PHE A 72 1.23 4.97 -5.05
CA PHE A 72 0.84 6.06 -5.93
C PHE A 72 -0.42 5.67 -6.71
N GLY A 73 -1.48 6.45 -6.58
CA GLY A 73 -2.71 6.28 -7.35
C GLY A 73 -2.44 6.48 -8.83
N VAL A 74 -2.96 5.59 -9.67
CA VAL A 74 -2.84 5.72 -11.12
C VAL A 74 -4.00 6.58 -11.66
N PRO A 75 -3.74 7.60 -12.49
CA PRO A 75 -4.81 8.36 -13.12
C PRO A 75 -5.59 7.50 -14.12
N TYR A 76 -6.90 7.78 -14.25
CA TYR A 76 -7.83 7.04 -15.10
C TYR A 76 -7.28 6.85 -16.54
N GLY A 77 -7.22 5.60 -17.02
CA GLY A 77 -6.94 5.29 -18.44
C GLY A 77 -5.72 4.40 -18.73
N SER A 78 -4.88 4.08 -17.75
CA SER A 78 -3.74 3.18 -17.93
C SER A 78 -4.02 1.79 -17.32
N TRP A 79 -4.62 0.90 -18.12
CA TRP A 79 -4.83 -0.51 -17.79
C TRP A 79 -4.07 -1.42 -18.75
#